data_AF-T0GSI2-F1
#
_entry.id   AF-T0GSI2-F1
#
_cell.length_a   1.000
_cell.length_b   1.000
_cell.length_c   1.000
_cell.angle_alpha   90.00
_cell.angle_beta   90.00
_cell.angle_gamma   90.00
#
_symmetry.space_group_name_H-M   'P 1'
#
loop_
_entity.id
_entity.type
_entity.pdbx_description
1 polymer ?
#
loop_
_entity_poly.entity_id
_entity_poly.type
_entity_poly.pdbx_seq_one_letter_code
_entity_poly.pdbx_strand_id
1 'polypeptide(L)'
;MADIEIAELKDIFVGELAEHGHWIVANLDTGISWPVEQQKYTYQDTDFFLLPITKESYPAVALKKGDETDQEARSRILRFLSAMSWSEGSGVIVPFFTGGNLPRPMGREKSFGLTITRDLNLTYLPEPAEDRGRVALALMREGRGLNHPAYAFLSFYRVLEAALPDGRARGEWVATNLERIFDRQGQEALEKLKATGVVDLGGHLYRSGRQAIAHAAAVPIINPDDASDYERLQGELPIMRGLAELAIEEVLGIKTRHTIWKEHLYELAGFKERLGPALVQGALDEIEPPEGATVDLPHIDVELRRSDPFTALKGMVPVHVSQQGKMMQLVYRSPDELVEMVFVLDFGEERLRFEWDRNIYGRDDGSAQAAIYAAELTRFIRDYVGNGELHIYDAKSRNLLSRVDAFIPTNYWANHEALNEQIMRWTEEAAHRVIAHQHEDVQEGAP
;
A
#
# COMPACT_ATOMS: atom_id res chain seq x y z
N MET A 1 -16.32 9.67 -12.47
CA MET A 1 -14.91 9.27 -12.68
C MET A 1 -14.19 10.50 -13.20
N ALA A 2 -13.20 11.02 -12.47
CA ALA A 2 -12.33 12.03 -13.03
C ALA A 2 -11.51 11.39 -14.16
N ASP A 3 -11.36 12.10 -15.28
CA ASP A 3 -10.47 11.66 -16.36
C ASP A 3 -9.03 11.65 -15.82
N ILE A 4 -8.41 10.46 -15.79
CA ILE A 4 -7.02 10.28 -15.39
C ILE A 4 -6.17 10.68 -16.59
N GLU A 5 -5.58 11.88 -16.55
CA GLU A 5 -4.71 12.38 -17.61
C GLU A 5 -3.23 12.08 -17.32
N ILE A 6 -2.51 11.70 -18.37
CA ILE A 6 -1.05 11.50 -18.32
C ILE A 6 -0.37 12.85 -18.49
N ALA A 7 0.42 13.26 -17.50
CA ALA A 7 1.16 14.51 -17.51
C ALA A 7 2.23 14.55 -18.62
N GLU A 8 2.51 15.77 -19.10
CA GLU A 8 3.66 16.04 -19.96
C GLU A 8 4.92 16.21 -19.09
N LEU A 9 6.08 15.80 -19.60
CA LEU A 9 7.32 15.74 -18.81
C LEU A 9 7.71 17.10 -18.17
N LYS A 10 7.41 18.21 -18.84
CA LYS A 10 7.70 19.56 -18.34
C LYS A 10 6.91 19.93 -17.08
N ASP A 11 5.76 19.29 -16.86
CA ASP A 11 4.84 19.62 -15.77
C ASP A 11 5.15 18.79 -14.51
N ILE A 12 6.08 17.83 -14.59
CA ILE A 12 6.47 16.94 -13.49
C ILE A 12 7.46 17.60 -12.51
N PHE A 13 8.32 18.48 -13.00
CA PHE A 13 9.41 19.04 -12.19
C PHE A 13 8.94 20.24 -11.37
N VAL A 14 8.18 19.96 -10.31
CA VAL A 14 7.69 20.95 -9.33
C VAL A 14 8.19 20.62 -7.92
N GLY A 15 8.20 21.61 -7.03
CA GLY A 15 8.60 21.43 -5.63
C GLY A 15 10.03 20.87 -5.48
N GLU A 16 10.19 19.83 -4.66
CA GLU A 16 11.48 19.18 -4.40
C GLU A 16 12.14 18.62 -5.68
N LEU A 17 11.37 18.19 -6.69
CA LEU A 17 11.92 17.68 -7.95
C LEU A 17 12.52 18.77 -8.85
N ALA A 18 12.15 20.04 -8.62
CA ALA A 18 12.73 21.19 -9.31
C ALA A 18 14.07 21.62 -8.70
N GLU A 19 14.42 21.10 -7.52
CA GLU A 19 15.65 21.48 -6.84
C GLU A 19 16.88 20.89 -7.53
N HIS A 20 17.86 21.75 -7.77
CA HIS A 20 19.17 21.30 -8.22
C HIS A 20 19.85 20.44 -7.15
N GLY A 21 20.40 19.32 -7.58
CA GLY A 21 21.10 18.37 -6.73
C GLY A 21 21.69 17.23 -7.53
N HIS A 22 22.27 16.23 -6.87
CA HIS A 22 22.76 15.04 -7.54
C HIS A 22 21.68 13.95 -7.51
N TRP A 23 20.87 13.90 -8.57
CA TRP A 23 19.79 12.94 -8.69
C TRP A 23 20.25 11.65 -9.34
N ILE A 24 19.79 10.51 -8.79
CA ILE A 24 19.88 9.19 -9.41
C ILE A 24 18.47 8.73 -9.76
N VAL A 25 18.27 8.28 -10.98
CA VAL A 25 16.95 7.88 -11.51
C VAL A 25 17.04 6.46 -12.04
N ALA A 26 16.28 5.54 -11.44
CA ALA A 26 16.06 4.20 -11.99
C ALA A 26 14.88 4.26 -12.95
N ASN A 27 15.13 3.92 -14.21
CA ASN A 27 14.08 3.82 -15.22
C ASN A 27 13.62 2.38 -15.27
N LEU A 28 12.31 2.15 -15.37
CA LEU A 28 11.71 0.86 -15.04
C LEU A 28 10.99 0.24 -16.24
N ASP A 29 11.23 -1.05 -16.45
CA ASP A 29 10.29 -1.93 -17.13
C ASP A 29 9.51 -2.69 -16.06
N THR A 30 8.20 -2.49 -16.00
CA THR A 30 7.39 -2.98 -14.87
C THR A 30 5.98 -3.36 -15.30
N GLY A 31 5.46 -4.41 -14.65
CA GLY A 31 4.05 -4.78 -14.72
C GLY A 31 3.19 -4.11 -13.63
N ILE A 32 3.74 -3.17 -12.85
CA ILE A 32 2.98 -2.40 -11.85
C ILE A 32 2.19 -1.31 -12.58
N SER A 33 0.93 -1.09 -12.16
CA SER A 33 0.16 0.06 -12.63
C SER A 33 0.79 1.34 -12.10
N TRP A 34 1.40 2.15 -12.96
CA TRP A 34 2.24 3.27 -12.54
C TRP A 34 1.40 4.53 -12.28
N PRO A 35 1.73 5.36 -11.27
CA PRO A 35 0.94 6.54 -10.95
C PRO A 35 1.08 7.64 -12.01
N VAL A 36 0.01 8.40 -12.22
CA VAL A 36 0.03 9.64 -13.02
C VAL A 36 0.33 10.88 -12.17
N GLU A 37 0.25 10.75 -10.84
CA GLU A 37 0.64 11.78 -9.89
C GLU A 37 2.04 11.48 -9.33
N GLN A 38 2.81 12.53 -9.03
CA GLN A 38 4.07 12.40 -8.31
C GLN A 38 3.81 11.91 -6.89
N GLN A 39 4.62 10.96 -6.41
CA GLN A 39 4.54 10.49 -5.03
C GLN A 39 5.91 10.44 -4.38
N LYS A 40 5.95 10.78 -3.08
CA LYS A 40 7.14 10.71 -2.23
C LYS A 40 6.93 9.64 -1.17
N TYR A 41 7.91 8.76 -1.00
CA TYR A 41 7.89 7.70 0.01
C TYR A 41 9.22 7.65 0.75
N THR A 42 9.16 7.65 2.07
CA THR A 42 10.33 7.39 2.91
C THR A 42 10.45 5.89 3.16
N TYR A 43 11.63 5.32 2.90
CA TYR A 43 11.94 3.91 3.13
C TYR A 43 13.39 3.80 3.61
N GLN A 44 13.64 3.13 4.75
CA GLN A 44 14.97 3.11 5.39
C GLN A 44 15.58 4.52 5.53
N ASP A 45 14.82 5.45 6.12
CA ASP A 45 15.20 6.86 6.34
C ASP A 45 15.64 7.63 5.08
N THR A 46 15.21 7.15 3.91
CA THR A 46 15.57 7.72 2.62
C THR A 46 14.31 8.04 1.82
N ASP A 47 14.24 9.26 1.28
CA ASP A 47 13.12 9.70 0.46
C ASP A 47 13.30 9.27 -1.00
N PHE A 48 12.32 8.53 -1.51
CA PHE A 48 12.20 8.12 -2.90
C PHE A 48 11.03 8.83 -3.56
N PHE A 49 11.24 9.24 -4.81
CA PHE A 49 10.24 9.92 -5.61
C PHE A 49 9.81 9.02 -6.75
N LEU A 50 8.55 8.64 -6.78
CA LEU A 50 7.94 8.03 -7.95
C LEU A 50 7.63 9.14 -8.93
N LEU A 51 8.37 9.15 -10.04
CA LEU A 51 8.10 10.07 -11.12
C LEU A 51 6.84 9.58 -11.85
N PRO A 52 5.85 10.45 -12.06
CA PRO A 52 4.64 10.06 -12.74
C PRO A 52 4.95 9.61 -14.17
N ILE A 53 4.10 8.73 -14.67
CA ILE A 53 4.24 8.23 -16.04
C ILE A 53 4.04 9.37 -17.04
N THR A 54 4.82 9.37 -18.11
CA THR A 54 4.60 10.26 -19.26
C THR A 54 4.46 9.44 -20.54
N LYS A 55 4.01 10.08 -21.61
CA LYS A 55 3.97 9.47 -22.95
C LYS A 55 5.35 9.27 -23.57
N GLU A 56 6.35 10.02 -23.08
CA GLU A 56 7.67 10.14 -23.72
C GLU A 56 8.79 9.53 -22.88
N SER A 57 8.55 9.10 -21.65
CA SER A 57 9.58 8.60 -20.73
C SER A 57 9.21 7.26 -20.12
N TYR A 58 10.21 6.58 -19.59
CA TYR A 58 9.97 5.41 -18.75
C TYR A 58 9.31 5.81 -17.42
N PRO A 59 8.48 4.93 -16.84
CA PRO A 59 8.22 4.93 -15.40
C PRO A 59 9.55 4.97 -14.64
N ALA A 60 9.64 5.75 -13.58
CA ALA A 60 10.92 5.95 -12.91
C ALA A 60 10.80 6.23 -11.41
N VAL A 61 11.81 5.81 -10.67
CA VAL A 61 12.03 6.18 -9.27
C VAL A 61 13.31 6.99 -9.17
N ALA A 62 13.21 8.15 -8.54
CA ALA A 62 14.32 9.06 -8.33
C ALA A 62 14.70 9.14 -6.84
N LEU A 63 15.98 9.40 -6.60
CA LEU A 63 16.56 9.68 -5.29
C LEU A 63 17.51 10.88 -5.44
N LYS A 64 17.37 11.88 -4.57
CA LYS A 64 18.36 12.95 -4.44
C LYS A 64 19.48 12.45 -3.53
N LYS A 65 20.66 12.23 -4.09
CA LYS A 65 21.81 11.67 -3.38
C LYS A 65 22.38 12.66 -2.38
N GLY A 66 22.74 12.17 -1.19
CA GLY A 66 23.58 12.88 -0.24
C GLY A 66 25.07 12.69 -0.52
N ASP A 67 25.84 12.51 0.55
CA ASP A 67 27.29 12.31 0.51
C ASP A 67 27.70 10.89 0.09
N GLU A 68 26.75 9.97 -0.07
CA GLU A 68 27.04 8.60 -0.51
C GLU A 68 27.58 8.51 -1.95
N THR A 69 28.15 7.36 -2.31
CA THR A 69 28.57 7.07 -3.69
C THR A 69 27.37 6.78 -4.59
N ASP A 70 27.54 6.95 -5.91
CA ASP A 70 26.48 6.63 -6.88
C ASP A 70 26.05 5.16 -6.80
N GLN A 71 26.98 4.25 -6.50
CA GLN A 71 26.70 2.82 -6.38
C GLN A 71 25.83 2.52 -5.16
N GLU A 72 26.08 3.20 -4.03
CA GLU A 72 25.27 3.06 -2.82
C GLU A 72 23.85 3.60 -3.04
N ALA A 73 23.73 4.76 -3.69
CA ALA A 73 22.45 5.35 -4.05
C ALA A 73 21.63 4.45 -4.99
N ARG A 74 22.27 3.90 -6.04
CA ARG A 74 21.63 2.91 -6.93
C ARG A 74 21.17 1.68 -6.15
N SER A 75 21.99 1.20 -5.21
CA SER A 75 21.65 0.04 -4.37
C SER A 75 20.50 0.33 -3.40
N ARG A 76 20.34 1.57 -2.91
CA ARG A 76 19.17 2.00 -2.13
C ARG A 76 17.90 1.97 -2.99
N ILE A 77 17.95 2.52 -4.21
CA ILE A 77 16.81 2.47 -5.14
C ILE A 77 16.44 1.01 -5.44
N LEU A 78 17.41 0.14 -5.73
CA LEU A 78 17.11 -1.29 -5.98
C LEU A 78 16.46 -1.97 -4.78
N ARG A 79 16.88 -1.67 -3.54
CA ARG A 79 16.24 -2.20 -2.34
C ARG A 79 14.79 -1.72 -2.20
N PHE A 80 14.55 -0.43 -2.41
CA PHE A 80 13.19 0.12 -2.44
C PHE A 80 12.32 -0.57 -3.50
N LEU A 81 12.82 -0.73 -4.72
CA LEU A 81 12.10 -1.42 -5.80
C LEU A 81 11.82 -2.89 -5.48
N SER A 82 12.67 -3.57 -4.71
CA SER A 82 12.41 -4.93 -4.24
C SER A 82 11.27 -4.99 -3.22
N ALA A 83 11.22 -4.06 -2.27
CA ALA A 83 10.11 -3.96 -1.31
C ALA A 83 8.80 -3.58 -2.00
N MET A 84 8.85 -2.65 -2.96
CA MET A 84 7.70 -2.25 -3.78
C MET A 84 7.19 -3.40 -4.65
N SER A 85 8.08 -4.10 -5.36
CA SER A 85 7.74 -5.27 -6.18
C SER A 85 7.14 -6.41 -5.37
N TRP A 86 7.61 -6.63 -4.14
CA TRP A 86 7.02 -7.58 -3.22
C TRP A 86 5.57 -7.20 -2.88
N SER A 87 5.37 -5.95 -2.47
CA SER A 87 4.08 -5.42 -2.01
C SER A 87 3.05 -5.36 -3.12
N GLU A 88 3.45 -5.01 -4.35
CA GLU A 88 2.58 -4.96 -5.51
C GLU A 88 2.41 -6.31 -6.22
N GLY A 89 3.14 -7.36 -5.80
CA GLY A 89 3.05 -8.68 -6.41
C GLY A 89 3.50 -8.76 -7.87
N SER A 90 4.24 -7.75 -8.36
CA SER A 90 4.58 -7.59 -9.78
C SER A 90 6.06 -7.27 -9.98
N GLY A 91 6.58 -7.62 -11.15
CA GLY A 91 8.00 -7.51 -11.50
C GLY A 91 8.45 -6.08 -11.79
N VAL A 92 9.72 -5.81 -11.50
CA VAL A 92 10.38 -4.54 -11.81
C VAL A 92 11.80 -4.81 -12.29
N ILE A 93 12.10 -4.44 -13.53
CA ILE A 93 13.45 -4.47 -14.11
C ILE A 93 13.95 -3.04 -14.26
N VAL A 94 15.22 -2.81 -13.94
CA VAL A 94 15.88 -1.50 -14.15
C VAL A 94 16.82 -1.62 -15.36
N PRO A 95 16.35 -1.33 -16.58
CA PRO A 95 17.20 -1.39 -17.76
C PRO A 95 18.38 -0.40 -17.72
N PHE A 96 18.22 0.77 -17.10
CA PHE A 96 19.28 1.76 -16.98
C PHE A 96 19.04 2.77 -15.84
N PHE A 97 20.15 3.30 -15.32
CA PHE A 97 20.15 4.45 -14.42
C PHE A 97 20.50 5.72 -15.20
N THR A 98 19.71 6.77 -15.00
CA THR A 98 19.99 8.14 -15.44
C THR A 98 20.13 9.04 -14.21
N GLY A 99 20.32 10.34 -14.41
CA GLY A 99 20.51 11.27 -13.31
C GLY A 99 21.22 12.55 -13.75
N GLY A 100 21.62 13.34 -12.77
CA GLY A 100 22.32 14.61 -12.97
C GLY A 100 21.78 15.70 -12.07
N ASN A 101 21.80 16.94 -12.56
CA ASN A 101 21.37 18.12 -11.78
C ASN A 101 19.85 18.14 -11.47
N LEU A 102 19.05 17.35 -12.18
CA LEU A 102 17.60 17.18 -12.05
C LEU A 102 17.24 15.71 -12.31
N PRO A 103 16.10 15.20 -11.78
CA PRO A 103 15.71 13.80 -11.87
C PRO A 103 15.13 13.46 -13.25
N ARG A 104 15.96 13.49 -14.30
CA ARG A 104 15.52 13.29 -15.68
C ARG A 104 15.38 11.79 -16.01
N PRO A 105 14.16 11.27 -16.27
CA PRO A 105 13.99 9.92 -16.78
C PRO A 105 14.47 9.86 -18.25
N MET A 106 14.82 8.65 -18.69
CA MET A 106 15.16 8.41 -20.09
C MET A 106 13.89 8.47 -20.96
N GLY A 107 14.06 9.00 -22.17
CA GLY A 107 13.03 8.94 -23.19
C GLY A 107 12.67 7.49 -23.59
N ARG A 108 11.42 7.27 -23.98
CA ARG A 108 10.87 5.99 -24.42
C ARG A 108 10.08 6.18 -25.69
N GLU A 109 10.36 5.36 -26.69
CA GLU A 109 9.62 5.33 -27.95
C GLU A 109 8.51 4.27 -27.91
N LYS A 110 7.61 4.34 -26.92
CA LYS A 110 6.45 3.44 -26.82
C LYS A 110 5.24 4.17 -26.26
N SER A 111 4.23 4.37 -27.11
CA SER A 111 2.96 5.04 -26.80
C SER A 111 1.85 4.09 -26.28
N PHE A 112 2.08 2.78 -26.26
CA PHE A 112 1.08 1.77 -25.86
C PHE A 112 1.62 0.79 -24.81
N GLY A 113 0.72 0.02 -24.18
CA GLY A 113 1.06 -1.01 -23.20
C GLY A 113 1.42 -0.46 -21.82
N LEU A 114 0.85 0.68 -21.44
CA LEU A 114 1.03 1.28 -20.11
C LEU A 114 -0.25 1.05 -19.29
N THR A 115 -0.09 0.44 -18.12
CA THR A 115 -1.15 0.40 -17.11
C THR A 115 -0.91 1.53 -16.14
N ILE A 116 -1.90 2.40 -15.98
CA ILE A 116 -1.82 3.58 -15.13
C ILE A 116 -2.77 3.45 -13.93
N THR A 117 -2.40 4.10 -12.84
CA THR A 117 -3.26 4.34 -11.68
C THR A 117 -3.19 5.82 -11.33
N ARG A 118 -4.14 6.33 -10.55
CA ARG A 118 -4.05 7.70 -10.02
C ARG A 118 -2.80 7.84 -9.14
N ASP A 119 -2.71 6.95 -8.16
CA ASP A 119 -1.63 6.86 -7.19
C ASP A 119 -1.41 5.39 -6.78
N LEU A 120 -0.16 5.05 -6.41
CA LEU A 120 0.19 3.77 -5.78
C LEU A 120 -0.06 3.84 -4.28
N ASN A 121 -0.38 2.69 -3.68
CA ASN A 121 -0.53 2.57 -2.23
C ASN A 121 0.60 1.74 -1.65
N LEU A 122 1.65 2.39 -1.15
CA LEU A 122 2.79 1.69 -0.54
C LEU A 122 2.79 1.80 0.99
N THR A 123 1.62 1.72 1.64
CA THR A 123 1.56 1.68 3.13
C THR A 123 2.32 0.50 3.72
N TYR A 124 2.39 -0.61 2.98
CA TYR A 124 3.24 -1.75 3.34
C TYR A 124 4.46 -1.78 2.43
N LEU A 125 5.64 -1.66 3.03
CA LEU A 125 6.94 -1.91 2.40
C LEU A 125 7.76 -2.74 3.39
N PRO A 126 8.08 -4.01 3.09
CA PRO A 126 8.85 -4.82 4.02
C PRO A 126 10.28 -4.29 4.15
N GLU A 127 10.78 -4.28 5.39
CA GLU A 127 12.19 -4.00 5.71
C GLU A 127 12.85 -5.23 6.34
N PRO A 128 13.28 -6.23 5.53
CA PRO A 128 13.90 -7.42 6.09
C PRO A 128 15.17 -7.07 6.88
N ALA A 129 15.21 -7.49 8.15
CA ALA A 129 16.38 -7.25 9.02
C ALA A 129 17.61 -8.01 8.53
N GLU A 130 17.41 -9.24 8.04
CA GLU A 130 18.48 -10.15 7.60
C GLU A 130 18.82 -10.01 6.12
N ASP A 131 20.10 -10.19 5.77
CA ASP A 131 20.59 -10.10 4.38
C ASP A 131 19.92 -11.11 3.45
N ARG A 132 19.67 -12.33 3.92
CA ARG A 132 18.99 -13.36 3.11
C ARG A 132 17.59 -12.94 2.69
N GLY A 133 16.86 -12.21 3.55
CA GLY A 133 15.55 -11.66 3.22
C GLY A 133 15.65 -10.60 2.13
N ARG A 134 16.64 -9.69 2.23
CA ARG A 134 16.91 -8.68 1.20
C ARG A 134 17.26 -9.30 -0.15
N VAL A 135 18.12 -10.33 -0.15
CA VAL A 135 18.49 -11.07 -1.36
C VAL A 135 17.29 -11.82 -1.95
N ALA A 136 16.46 -12.45 -1.11
CA ALA A 136 15.26 -13.14 -1.56
C ALA A 136 14.27 -12.18 -2.23
N LEU A 137 14.00 -11.00 -1.65
CA LEU A 137 13.16 -9.97 -2.29
C LEU A 137 13.76 -9.47 -3.61
N ALA A 138 15.09 -9.32 -3.69
CA ALA A 138 15.76 -8.93 -4.94
C ALA A 138 15.60 -9.98 -6.05
N LEU A 139 15.82 -11.26 -5.72
CA LEU A 139 15.62 -12.38 -6.66
C LEU A 139 14.15 -12.55 -7.06
N MET A 140 13.21 -12.29 -6.14
CA MET A 140 11.79 -12.31 -6.43
C MET A 140 11.39 -11.21 -7.43
N ARG A 141 11.88 -9.98 -7.21
CA ARG A 141 11.67 -8.83 -8.11
C ARG A 141 12.17 -9.15 -9.53
N GLU A 142 13.39 -9.65 -9.65
CA GLU A 142 13.98 -10.06 -10.93
C GLU A 142 13.16 -11.18 -11.58
N GLY A 143 12.85 -12.25 -10.83
CA GLY A 143 12.11 -13.41 -11.34
C GLY A 143 10.75 -13.03 -11.91
N ARG A 144 10.02 -12.12 -11.26
CA ARG A 144 8.74 -11.60 -11.74
C ARG A 144 8.86 -10.68 -12.96
N GLY A 145 10.02 -10.03 -13.16
CA GLY A 145 10.26 -9.10 -14.27
C GLY A 145 10.88 -9.74 -15.51
N LEU A 146 11.38 -10.98 -15.41
CA LEU A 146 12.01 -11.68 -16.53
C LEU A 146 10.97 -12.20 -17.53
N ASN A 147 11.21 -11.91 -18.81
CA ASN A 147 10.34 -12.35 -19.92
C ASN A 147 10.62 -13.79 -20.40
N HIS A 148 11.58 -14.50 -19.80
CA HIS A 148 11.94 -15.86 -20.22
C HIS A 148 11.71 -16.88 -19.09
N PRO A 149 10.84 -17.90 -19.28
CA PRO A 149 10.45 -18.85 -18.23
C PRO A 149 11.62 -19.54 -17.53
N ALA A 150 12.63 -19.99 -18.28
CA ALA A 150 13.80 -20.66 -17.68
C ALA A 150 14.57 -19.77 -16.68
N TYR A 151 14.84 -18.52 -17.02
CA TYR A 151 15.58 -17.61 -16.14
C TYR A 151 14.71 -17.13 -14.98
N ALA A 152 13.41 -16.91 -15.21
CA ALA A 152 12.46 -16.63 -14.13
C ALA A 152 12.39 -17.80 -13.13
N PHE A 153 12.28 -19.04 -13.63
CA PHE A 153 12.28 -20.26 -12.82
C PHE A 153 13.55 -20.36 -11.98
N LEU A 154 14.72 -20.14 -12.58
CA LEU A 154 15.98 -20.15 -11.85
C LEU A 154 16.03 -19.05 -10.78
N SER A 155 15.51 -17.86 -11.06
CA SER A 155 15.45 -16.77 -10.08
C SER A 155 14.58 -17.16 -8.86
N PHE A 156 13.39 -17.71 -9.09
CA PHE A 156 12.51 -18.21 -8.02
C PHE A 156 13.13 -19.38 -7.26
N TYR A 157 13.84 -20.28 -7.95
CA TYR A 157 14.55 -21.36 -7.26
C TYR A 157 15.70 -20.81 -6.39
N ARG A 158 16.38 -19.74 -6.80
CA ARG A 158 17.39 -19.05 -5.99
C ARG A 158 16.79 -18.34 -4.78
N VAL A 159 15.52 -17.93 -4.81
CA VAL A 159 14.80 -17.48 -3.62
C VAL A 159 14.75 -18.61 -2.58
N LEU A 160 14.43 -19.83 -3.00
CA LEU A 160 14.46 -21.00 -2.10
C LEU A 160 15.86 -21.25 -1.56
N GLU A 161 16.92 -21.03 -2.35
CA GLU A 161 18.32 -21.13 -1.87
C GLU A 161 18.67 -20.09 -0.81
N ALA A 162 18.18 -18.86 -0.97
CA ALA A 162 18.37 -17.80 0.01
C ALA A 162 17.61 -18.08 1.32
N ALA A 163 16.38 -18.60 1.22
CA ALA A 163 15.56 -18.94 2.39
C ALA A 163 16.05 -20.22 3.10
N LEU A 164 16.41 -21.24 2.33
CA LEU A 164 16.76 -22.60 2.77
C LEU A 164 18.09 -23.02 2.12
N PRO A 165 19.25 -22.61 2.69
CA PRO A 165 20.56 -22.87 2.10
C PRO A 165 20.93 -24.35 2.00
N ASP A 166 20.46 -25.16 2.97
CA ASP A 166 20.69 -26.60 2.96
C ASP A 166 19.84 -27.29 1.88
N GLY A 167 20.50 -27.94 0.92
CA GLY A 167 19.84 -28.55 -0.23
C GLY A 167 18.89 -29.70 0.13
N ARG A 168 19.20 -30.47 1.18
CA ARG A 168 18.37 -31.59 1.61
C ARG A 168 17.12 -31.09 2.32
N ALA A 169 17.29 -30.21 3.30
CA ALA A 169 16.19 -29.57 4.01
C ALA A 169 15.26 -28.82 3.06
N ARG A 170 15.81 -28.14 2.06
CA ARG A 170 15.02 -27.49 1.00
C ARG A 170 14.21 -28.48 0.17
N GLY A 171 14.79 -29.63 -0.21
CA GLY A 171 14.06 -30.68 -0.93
C GLY A 171 12.89 -31.24 -0.11
N GLU A 172 13.14 -31.53 1.17
CA GLU A 172 12.12 -32.01 2.12
C GLU A 172 11.03 -30.95 2.34
N TRP A 173 11.41 -29.68 2.45
CA TRP A 173 10.49 -28.56 2.58
C TRP A 173 9.62 -28.40 1.34
N VAL A 174 10.20 -28.40 0.13
CA VAL A 174 9.43 -28.31 -1.12
C VAL A 174 8.40 -29.43 -1.20
N ALA A 175 8.81 -30.68 -0.95
CA ALA A 175 7.91 -31.83 -1.01
C ALA A 175 6.70 -31.71 -0.06
N THR A 176 6.90 -31.11 1.11
CA THR A 176 5.85 -30.94 2.14
C THR A 176 4.93 -29.75 1.86
N ASN A 177 5.38 -28.76 1.07
CA ASN A 177 4.69 -27.46 0.92
C ASN A 177 4.04 -27.23 -0.44
N LEU A 178 4.17 -28.16 -1.41
CA LEU A 178 3.57 -28.00 -2.74
C LEU A 178 2.05 -27.72 -2.71
N GLU A 179 1.31 -28.41 -1.84
CA GLU A 179 -0.16 -28.23 -1.73
C GLU A 179 -0.57 -26.90 -1.05
N ARG A 180 0.39 -26.16 -0.49
CA ARG A 180 0.15 -24.90 0.23
C ARG A 180 0.34 -23.66 -0.63
N ILE A 181 0.62 -23.85 -1.91
CA ILE A 181 0.71 -22.74 -2.86
C ILE A 181 -0.63 -22.01 -2.89
N PHE A 182 -0.59 -20.73 -2.53
CA PHE A 182 -1.79 -19.93 -2.37
C PHE A 182 -2.35 -19.46 -3.72
N ASP A 183 -1.48 -19.18 -4.69
CA ASP A 183 -1.91 -18.57 -5.94
C ASP A 183 -2.65 -19.56 -6.86
N ARG A 184 -3.79 -19.13 -7.40
CA ARG A 184 -4.64 -19.95 -8.28
C ARG A 184 -3.87 -20.51 -9.47
N GLN A 185 -2.96 -19.73 -10.07
CA GLN A 185 -2.19 -20.19 -11.22
C GLN A 185 -1.21 -21.30 -10.83
N GLY A 186 -0.57 -21.19 -9.66
CA GLY A 186 0.28 -22.21 -9.06
C GLY A 186 -0.48 -23.50 -8.75
N GLN A 187 -1.69 -23.40 -8.21
CA GLN A 187 -2.57 -24.55 -7.96
C GLN A 187 -2.96 -25.25 -9.27
N GLU A 188 -3.44 -24.50 -10.26
CA GLU A 188 -3.80 -25.04 -11.59
C GLU A 188 -2.59 -25.67 -12.29
N ALA A 189 -1.41 -25.06 -12.19
CA ALA A 189 -0.17 -25.61 -12.72
C ALA A 189 0.23 -26.91 -12.02
N LEU A 190 0.09 -26.97 -10.69
CA LEU A 190 0.38 -28.15 -9.90
C LEU A 190 -0.56 -29.32 -10.25
N GLU A 191 -1.85 -29.06 -10.40
CA GLU A 191 -2.83 -30.05 -10.84
C GLU A 191 -2.52 -30.59 -12.24
N LYS A 192 -2.17 -29.70 -13.18
CA LYS A 192 -1.75 -30.10 -14.54
C LYS A 192 -0.49 -30.97 -14.49
N LEU A 193 0.50 -30.60 -13.69
CA LEU A 193 1.73 -31.38 -13.53
C LEU A 193 1.44 -32.76 -12.94
N LYS A 194 0.59 -32.86 -11.91
CA LYS A 194 0.13 -34.15 -11.36
C LYS A 194 -0.56 -35.01 -12.42
N ALA A 195 -1.39 -34.41 -13.27
CA ALA A 195 -2.10 -35.12 -14.33
C ALA A 195 -1.18 -35.75 -15.39
N THR A 196 0.07 -35.28 -15.51
CA THR A 196 1.08 -35.90 -16.39
C THR A 196 1.67 -37.21 -15.87
N GLY A 197 1.34 -37.60 -14.62
CA GLY A 197 1.82 -38.84 -14.01
C GLY A 197 3.15 -38.72 -13.27
N VAL A 198 3.65 -37.49 -13.02
CA VAL A 198 4.84 -37.26 -12.20
C VAL A 198 4.55 -37.60 -10.74
N VAL A 199 5.27 -38.58 -10.19
CA VAL A 199 5.11 -39.04 -8.79
C VAL A 199 5.92 -38.18 -7.82
N ASP A 200 7.20 -37.95 -8.12
CA ASP A 200 8.12 -37.13 -7.32
C ASP A 200 8.17 -35.70 -7.89
N LEU A 201 7.17 -34.89 -7.54
CA LEU A 201 7.02 -33.52 -8.04
C LEU A 201 8.21 -32.63 -7.63
N GLY A 202 8.66 -32.73 -6.37
CA GLY A 202 9.79 -31.96 -5.86
C GLY A 202 11.11 -32.31 -6.58
N GLY A 203 11.39 -33.59 -6.75
CA GLY A 203 12.56 -34.03 -7.51
C GLY A 203 12.47 -33.74 -9.01
N HIS A 204 11.27 -33.73 -9.60
CA HIS A 204 11.05 -33.27 -10.97
C HIS A 204 11.41 -31.80 -11.14
N LEU A 205 10.86 -30.91 -10.32
CA LEU A 205 11.17 -29.47 -10.35
C LEU A 205 12.67 -29.19 -10.15
N TYR A 206 13.33 -30.02 -9.34
CA TYR A 206 14.78 -29.93 -9.15
C TYR A 206 15.60 -30.39 -10.37
N ARG A 207 15.34 -31.61 -10.87
CA ARG A 207 16.14 -32.22 -11.95
C ARG A 207 15.78 -31.65 -13.33
N SER A 208 14.49 -31.69 -13.68
CA SER A 208 13.96 -31.27 -14.99
C SER A 208 13.75 -29.75 -15.10
N GLY A 209 13.77 -29.04 -13.96
CA GLY A 209 13.79 -27.59 -13.89
C GLY A 209 15.21 -27.08 -13.60
N ARG A 210 15.54 -26.87 -12.32
CA ARG A 210 16.79 -26.18 -11.93
C ARG A 210 18.05 -26.78 -12.54
N GLN A 211 18.25 -28.10 -12.47
CA GLN A 211 19.48 -28.71 -12.97
C GLN A 211 19.55 -28.64 -14.50
N ALA A 212 18.45 -28.93 -15.19
CA ALA A 212 18.36 -28.85 -16.65
C ALA A 212 18.61 -27.44 -17.20
N ILE A 213 18.14 -26.40 -16.50
CA ILE A 213 18.38 -25.00 -16.88
C ILE A 213 19.85 -24.61 -16.62
N ALA A 214 20.42 -25.04 -15.50
CA ALA A 214 21.74 -24.59 -15.06
C ALA A 214 22.93 -25.29 -15.74
N HIS A 215 22.73 -26.48 -16.31
CA HIS A 215 23.82 -27.32 -16.81
C HIS A 215 23.62 -27.73 -18.28
N ALA A 216 24.25 -26.99 -19.20
CA ALA A 216 24.21 -27.26 -20.64
C ALA A 216 24.93 -28.56 -21.08
N ALA A 217 25.63 -29.25 -20.17
CA ALA A 217 26.33 -30.50 -20.43
C ALA A 217 25.63 -31.74 -19.84
N ALA A 218 24.53 -31.54 -19.10
CA ALA A 218 23.81 -32.61 -18.41
C ALA A 218 22.48 -32.91 -19.12
N VAL A 219 22.01 -34.15 -19.02
CA VAL A 219 20.69 -34.57 -19.50
C VAL A 219 19.78 -34.77 -18.27
N PRO A 220 18.54 -34.22 -18.27
CA PRO A 220 17.93 -33.38 -19.31
C PRO A 220 18.56 -31.97 -19.38
N ILE A 221 18.54 -31.37 -20.57
CA ILE A 221 18.94 -29.98 -20.84
C ILE A 221 17.69 -29.20 -21.29
N ILE A 222 17.63 -27.91 -20.97
CA ILE A 222 16.66 -27.00 -21.59
C ILE A 222 17.23 -26.45 -22.89
N ASN A 223 16.60 -26.77 -24.02
CA ASN A 223 16.96 -26.21 -25.31
C ASN A 223 16.11 -24.96 -25.60
N PRO A 224 16.68 -23.74 -25.68
CA PRO A 224 15.94 -22.53 -26.03
C PRO A 224 15.29 -22.57 -27.42
N ASP A 225 15.79 -23.41 -28.33
CA ASP A 225 15.23 -23.62 -29.66
C ASP A 225 14.14 -24.72 -29.70
N ASP A 226 13.84 -25.35 -28.55
CA ASP A 226 12.75 -26.32 -28.42
C ASP A 226 11.53 -25.67 -27.74
N ALA A 227 10.47 -25.49 -28.51
CA ALA A 227 9.22 -24.92 -28.03
C ALA A 227 8.57 -25.75 -26.91
N SER A 228 8.77 -27.07 -26.90
CA SER A 228 8.20 -27.95 -25.86
C SER A 228 8.83 -27.73 -24.50
N ASP A 229 10.13 -27.44 -24.45
CA ASP A 229 10.83 -27.05 -23.22
C ASP A 229 10.33 -25.70 -22.72
N TYR A 230 10.12 -24.74 -23.63
CA TYR A 230 9.56 -23.44 -23.29
C TYR A 230 8.15 -23.57 -22.69
N GLU A 231 7.25 -24.28 -23.38
CA GLU A 231 5.86 -24.48 -22.94
C GLU A 231 5.78 -25.22 -21.60
N ARG A 232 6.60 -26.25 -21.41
CA ARG A 232 6.69 -26.98 -20.15
C ARG A 232 7.14 -26.08 -19.01
N LEU A 233 8.23 -25.35 -19.18
CA LEU A 233 8.72 -24.43 -18.14
C LEU A 233 7.74 -23.31 -17.87
N GLN A 234 7.08 -22.78 -18.90
CA GLN A 234 6.03 -21.78 -18.74
C GLN A 234 4.85 -22.33 -17.93
N GLY A 235 4.46 -23.59 -18.15
CA GLY A 235 3.42 -24.27 -17.40
C GLY A 235 3.79 -24.56 -15.95
N GLU A 236 5.05 -24.87 -15.67
CA GLU A 236 5.56 -25.18 -14.32
C GLU A 236 5.98 -23.92 -13.52
N LEU A 237 6.23 -22.79 -14.18
CA LEU A 237 6.71 -21.55 -13.56
C LEU A 237 5.83 -21.03 -12.41
N PRO A 238 4.49 -21.03 -12.49
CA PRO A 238 3.63 -20.59 -11.39
C PRO A 238 3.85 -21.39 -10.11
N ILE A 239 4.15 -22.69 -10.21
CA ILE A 239 4.45 -23.54 -9.04
C ILE A 239 5.69 -23.03 -8.32
N MET A 240 6.76 -22.77 -9.08
CA MET A 240 8.03 -22.31 -8.52
C MET A 240 7.91 -20.89 -7.94
N ARG A 241 7.13 -20.01 -8.58
CA ARG A 241 6.80 -18.68 -8.03
C ARG A 241 6.07 -18.79 -6.69
N GLY A 242 5.02 -19.62 -6.63
CA GLY A 242 4.24 -19.82 -5.39
C GLY A 242 5.06 -20.41 -4.25
N LEU A 243 5.95 -21.37 -4.53
CA LEU A 243 6.90 -21.89 -3.55
C LEU A 243 7.88 -20.82 -3.05
N ALA A 244 8.38 -19.97 -3.96
CA ALA A 244 9.28 -18.87 -3.60
C ALA A 244 8.59 -17.83 -2.70
N GLU A 245 7.34 -17.46 -3.00
CA GLU A 245 6.52 -16.58 -2.16
C GLU A 245 6.30 -17.18 -0.77
N LEU A 246 5.90 -18.45 -0.71
CA LEU A 246 5.68 -19.16 0.53
C LEU A 246 6.95 -19.25 1.38
N ALA A 247 8.11 -19.46 0.77
CA ALA A 247 9.38 -19.50 1.49
C ALA A 247 9.77 -18.12 2.05
N ILE A 248 9.56 -17.03 1.30
CA ILE A 248 9.77 -15.66 1.79
C ILE A 248 8.84 -15.37 2.97
N GLU A 249 7.59 -15.79 2.90
CA GLU A 249 6.62 -15.54 3.95
C GLU A 249 6.89 -16.37 5.22
N GLU A 250 7.02 -17.70 5.10
CA GLU A 250 7.06 -18.58 6.26
C GLU A 250 8.47 -18.79 6.84
N VAL A 251 9.50 -18.81 5.99
CA VAL A 251 10.88 -19.07 6.43
C VAL A 251 11.59 -17.77 6.78
N LEU A 252 11.32 -16.69 6.04
CA LEU A 252 11.95 -15.38 6.26
C LEU A 252 11.06 -14.41 7.04
N GLY A 253 9.79 -14.76 7.29
CA GLY A 253 8.86 -13.94 8.08
C GLY A 253 8.40 -12.66 7.38
N ILE A 254 8.56 -12.56 6.05
CA ILE A 254 8.22 -11.36 5.29
C ILE A 254 6.84 -11.56 4.66
N LYS A 255 5.81 -11.00 5.30
CA LYS A 255 4.41 -11.20 4.89
C LYS A 255 4.15 -10.70 3.47
N THR A 256 3.34 -11.42 2.69
CA THR A 256 2.80 -10.89 1.43
C THR A 256 1.74 -9.81 1.68
N ARG A 257 1.44 -8.98 0.66
CA ARG A 257 0.30 -8.06 0.71
C ARG A 257 -1.03 -8.78 1.00
N HIS A 258 -1.20 -10.00 0.51
CA HIS A 258 -2.39 -10.79 0.79
C HIS A 258 -2.51 -11.12 2.28
N THR A 259 -1.42 -11.54 2.92
CA THR A 259 -1.41 -11.84 4.36
C THR A 259 -1.60 -10.57 5.19
N ILE A 260 -0.95 -9.47 4.83
CA ILE A 260 -1.18 -8.15 5.46
C ILE A 260 -2.66 -7.75 5.39
N TRP A 261 -3.30 -7.95 4.24
CA TRP A 261 -4.72 -7.68 4.02
C TRP A 261 -5.63 -8.60 4.84
N LYS A 262 -5.40 -9.91 4.78
CA LYS A 262 -6.20 -10.92 5.47
C LYS A 262 -6.15 -10.77 6.99
N GLU A 263 -5.00 -10.37 7.52
CA GLU A 263 -4.78 -10.15 8.95
C GLU A 263 -4.98 -8.68 9.38
N HIS A 264 -5.39 -7.79 8.47
CA HIS A 264 -5.70 -6.38 8.77
C HIS A 264 -4.56 -5.59 9.44
N LEU A 265 -3.30 -5.98 9.24
CA LEU A 265 -2.14 -5.47 9.99
C LEU A 265 -1.84 -3.97 9.81
N TYR A 266 -2.55 -3.27 8.93
CA TYR A 266 -2.46 -1.82 8.74
C TYR A 266 -3.54 -1.03 9.48
N GLU A 267 -4.65 -1.66 9.92
CA GLU A 267 -5.78 -0.93 10.48
C GLU A 267 -5.46 -0.33 11.85
N LEU A 268 -4.58 -0.98 12.63
CA LEU A 268 -4.23 -0.56 13.99
C LEU A 268 -2.74 -0.24 14.18
N ALA A 269 -1.92 -0.34 13.13
CA ALA A 269 -0.46 -0.28 13.24
C ALA A 269 0.06 0.98 13.96
N GLY A 270 -0.33 2.17 13.50
CA GLY A 270 0.15 3.42 14.07
C GLY A 270 -0.47 3.71 15.45
N PHE A 271 -1.71 3.28 15.70
CA PHE A 271 -2.28 3.34 17.06
C PHE A 271 -1.54 2.43 18.03
N LYS A 272 -1.16 1.20 17.64
CA LYS A 272 -0.38 0.30 18.49
C LYS A 272 0.99 0.88 18.84
N GLU A 273 1.66 1.49 17.87
CA GLU A 273 2.92 2.21 18.11
C GLU A 273 2.72 3.33 19.14
N ARG A 274 1.66 4.14 18.98
CA ARG A 274 1.36 5.26 19.87
C ARG A 274 0.96 4.85 21.28
N LEU A 275 0.17 3.79 21.43
CA LEU A 275 -0.27 3.24 22.71
C LEU A 275 0.86 2.49 23.44
N GLY A 276 1.79 1.93 22.67
CA GLY A 276 2.91 1.15 23.19
C GLY A 276 2.52 -0.28 23.60
N PRO A 277 3.52 -1.17 23.73
CA PRO A 277 3.30 -2.61 23.87
C PRO A 277 2.56 -2.99 25.16
N ALA A 278 2.76 -2.24 26.26
CA ALA A 278 2.13 -2.55 27.54
C ALA A 278 0.60 -2.37 27.51
N LEU A 279 0.11 -1.27 26.92
CA LEU A 279 -1.33 -1.03 26.80
C LEU A 279 -1.98 -1.97 25.79
N VAL A 280 -1.32 -2.21 24.66
CA VAL A 280 -1.81 -3.16 23.64
C VAL A 280 -1.91 -4.57 24.22
N GLN A 281 -0.88 -5.03 24.94
CA GLN A 281 -0.90 -6.35 25.56
C GLN A 281 -1.96 -6.43 26.67
N GLY A 282 -2.10 -5.38 27.49
CA GLY A 282 -3.16 -5.30 28.50
C GLY A 282 -4.56 -5.40 27.89
N ALA A 283 -4.80 -4.73 26.75
CA ALA A 283 -6.07 -4.84 26.04
C ALA A 283 -6.31 -6.25 25.48
N LEU A 284 -5.28 -6.91 24.93
CA LEU A 284 -5.36 -8.29 24.45
C LEU A 284 -5.64 -9.30 25.57
N ASP A 285 -5.09 -9.05 26.76
CA ASP A 285 -5.28 -9.86 27.96
C ASP A 285 -6.57 -9.50 28.73
N GLU A 286 -7.38 -8.58 28.20
CA GLU A 286 -8.63 -8.10 28.79
C GLU A 286 -8.43 -7.50 30.21
N ILE A 287 -7.26 -6.92 30.43
CA ILE A 287 -6.95 -6.21 31.67
C ILE A 287 -7.54 -4.82 31.57
N GLU A 288 -8.50 -4.52 32.44
CA GLU A 288 -9.05 -3.18 32.55
C GLU A 288 -8.00 -2.21 33.10
N PRO A 289 -7.83 -1.03 32.48
CA PRO A 289 -6.94 -0.02 33.02
C PRO A 289 -7.45 0.47 34.38
N PRO A 290 -6.57 0.87 35.31
CA PRO A 290 -6.98 1.44 36.58
C PRO A 290 -7.91 2.63 36.40
N GLU A 291 -8.85 2.82 37.33
CA GLU A 291 -9.74 3.98 37.32
C GLU A 291 -8.92 5.29 37.30
N GLY A 292 -9.23 6.18 36.35
CA GLY A 292 -8.49 7.43 36.15
C GLY A 292 -7.17 7.30 35.36
N ALA A 293 -6.87 6.14 34.77
CA ALA A 293 -5.74 6.01 33.85
C ALA A 293 -5.88 6.98 32.67
N THR A 294 -4.78 7.65 32.33
CA THR A 294 -4.71 8.56 31.19
C THR A 294 -3.92 7.94 30.06
N VAL A 295 -4.41 8.03 28.83
CA VAL A 295 -3.71 7.63 27.62
C VAL A 295 -3.39 8.88 26.81
N ASP A 296 -2.13 9.02 26.41
CA ASP A 296 -1.67 10.12 25.57
C ASP A 296 -2.02 9.86 24.10
N LEU A 297 -3.19 10.34 23.68
CA LEU A 297 -3.65 10.26 22.30
C LEU A 297 -3.34 11.56 21.55
N PRO A 298 -2.89 11.47 20.29
CA PRO A 298 -2.63 12.65 19.48
C PRO A 298 -3.93 13.30 19.02
N HIS A 299 -3.85 14.55 18.57
CA HIS A 299 -4.89 15.10 17.71
C HIS A 299 -4.85 14.38 16.37
N ILE A 300 -6.00 14.20 15.73
CA ILE A 300 -6.08 13.46 14.47
C ILE A 300 -6.70 14.28 13.34
N ASP A 301 -6.26 13.99 12.13
CA ASP A 301 -6.96 14.36 10.91
C ASP A 301 -7.62 13.12 10.33
N VAL A 302 -8.91 13.22 9.99
CA VAL A 302 -9.65 12.13 9.35
C VAL A 302 -9.89 12.49 7.88
N GLU A 303 -9.41 11.62 7.00
CA GLU A 303 -9.39 11.86 5.56
C GLU A 303 -9.94 10.64 4.82
N LEU A 304 -10.42 10.87 3.59
CA LEU A 304 -10.67 9.80 2.64
C LEU A 304 -9.61 9.90 1.55
N ARG A 305 -8.93 8.79 1.27
CA ARG A 305 -7.93 8.76 0.20
C ARG A 305 -8.59 9.18 -1.12
N ARG A 306 -7.92 10.08 -1.87
CA ARG A 306 -8.38 10.64 -3.17
C ARG A 306 -9.57 11.60 -3.10
N SER A 307 -10.00 12.00 -1.90
CA SER A 307 -10.97 13.09 -1.70
C SER A 307 -10.28 14.38 -1.27
N ASP A 308 -10.91 15.51 -1.59
CA ASP A 308 -10.48 16.80 -1.05
C ASP A 308 -10.65 16.81 0.48
N PRO A 309 -9.73 17.44 1.25
CA PRO A 309 -9.79 17.46 2.70
C PRO A 309 -11.12 17.98 3.25
N PHE A 310 -11.54 17.45 4.41
CA PHE A 310 -12.75 17.86 5.13
C PHE A 310 -12.33 18.74 6.30
N THR A 311 -12.61 20.05 6.25
CA THR A 311 -12.15 20.99 7.29
C THR A 311 -12.74 20.68 8.67
N ALA A 312 -13.97 20.17 8.71
CA ALA A 312 -14.68 19.70 9.89
C ALA A 312 -14.00 18.52 10.60
N LEU A 313 -13.13 17.80 9.90
CA LEU A 313 -12.47 16.58 10.37
C LEU A 313 -10.96 16.76 10.58
N LYS A 314 -10.49 18.02 10.61
CA LYS A 314 -9.08 18.36 10.87
C LYS A 314 -8.85 18.72 12.32
N GLY A 315 -7.70 18.31 12.85
CA GLY A 315 -7.24 18.64 14.20
C GLY A 315 -8.18 18.17 15.30
N MET A 316 -8.90 17.07 15.07
CA MET A 316 -9.86 16.49 16.00
C MET A 316 -9.14 16.11 17.31
N VAL A 317 -9.72 16.50 18.44
CA VAL A 317 -9.15 16.39 19.79
C VAL A 317 -9.72 15.15 20.49
N PRO A 318 -8.88 14.31 21.14
CA PRO A 318 -9.38 13.19 21.92
C PRO A 318 -10.15 13.69 23.15
N VAL A 319 -11.39 13.24 23.34
CA VAL A 319 -12.27 13.65 24.44
C VAL A 319 -12.47 12.53 25.44
N HIS A 320 -12.65 11.31 24.95
CA HIS A 320 -12.94 10.17 25.81
C HIS A 320 -12.32 8.90 25.24
N VAL A 321 -11.81 8.07 26.14
CA VAL A 321 -11.32 6.72 25.86
C VAL A 321 -11.96 5.79 26.85
N SER A 322 -12.51 4.68 26.36
CA SER A 322 -12.97 3.59 27.20
C SER A 322 -12.51 2.26 26.62
N GLN A 323 -12.33 1.27 27.48
CA GLN A 323 -11.98 -0.08 27.09
C GLN A 323 -13.08 -1.02 27.56
N GLN A 324 -13.50 -1.92 26.67
CA GLN A 324 -14.39 -3.03 26.99
C GLN A 324 -13.80 -4.31 26.39
N GLY A 325 -13.25 -5.17 27.25
CA GLY A 325 -12.49 -6.34 26.82
C GLY A 325 -11.32 -5.94 25.91
N LYS A 326 -11.28 -6.50 24.70
CA LYS A 326 -10.26 -6.24 23.67
C LYS A 326 -10.55 -5.03 22.77
N MET A 327 -11.63 -4.31 23.05
CA MET A 327 -12.05 -3.15 22.26
C MET A 327 -11.75 -1.87 23.02
N MET A 328 -11.10 -0.93 22.36
CA MET A 328 -10.86 0.42 22.88
C MET A 328 -11.63 1.43 22.05
N GLN A 329 -12.63 2.06 22.65
CA GLN A 329 -13.42 3.11 22.02
C GLN A 329 -12.72 4.45 22.22
N LEU A 330 -12.53 5.17 21.11
CA LEU A 330 -11.95 6.49 21.06
C LEU A 330 -13.02 7.48 20.58
N VAL A 331 -13.24 8.54 21.34
CA VAL A 331 -14.13 9.64 20.97
C VAL A 331 -13.28 10.87 20.69
N TYR A 332 -13.40 11.39 19.48
CA TYR A 332 -12.72 12.59 19.02
C TYR A 332 -13.73 13.66 18.68
N ARG A 333 -13.40 14.93 18.97
CA ARG A 333 -14.27 16.06 18.69
C ARG A 333 -13.52 17.18 17.98
N SER A 334 -14.18 17.90 17.09
CA SER A 334 -13.61 19.10 16.49
C SER A 334 -13.29 20.14 17.57
N PRO A 335 -12.30 21.03 17.37
CA PRO A 335 -11.91 22.03 18.36
C PRO A 335 -13.05 22.99 18.79
N ASP A 336 -14.03 23.19 17.93
CA ASP A 336 -15.23 24.02 18.17
C ASP A 336 -16.44 23.22 18.71
N GLU A 337 -16.25 21.93 18.98
CA GLU A 337 -17.26 21.01 19.51
C GLU A 337 -18.48 20.75 18.63
N LEU A 338 -18.42 21.12 17.35
CA LEU A 338 -19.52 20.94 16.39
C LEU A 338 -19.56 19.55 15.76
N VAL A 339 -18.45 18.82 15.73
CA VAL A 339 -18.37 17.47 15.14
C VAL A 339 -17.77 16.50 16.12
N GLU A 340 -18.35 15.32 16.24
CA GLU A 340 -17.82 14.20 17.02
C GLU A 340 -17.72 12.93 16.17
N MET A 341 -16.61 12.20 16.32
CA MET A 341 -16.38 10.91 15.69
C MET A 341 -16.01 9.87 16.73
N VAL A 342 -16.52 8.65 16.54
CA VAL A 342 -16.26 7.51 17.40
C VAL A 342 -15.55 6.40 16.63
N PHE A 343 -14.40 5.98 17.11
CA PHE A 343 -13.65 4.86 16.56
C PHE A 343 -13.56 3.74 17.59
N VAL A 344 -13.57 2.49 17.16
CA VAL A 344 -13.27 1.37 18.06
C VAL A 344 -12.07 0.61 17.51
N LEU A 345 -10.99 0.59 18.29
CA LEU A 345 -9.82 -0.24 18.03
C LEU A 345 -10.11 -1.64 18.59
N ASP A 346 -10.34 -2.60 17.72
CA ASP A 346 -10.56 -4.00 18.10
C ASP A 346 -9.25 -4.77 17.99
N PHE A 347 -8.53 -4.88 19.10
CA PHE A 347 -7.25 -5.59 19.16
C PHE A 347 -7.41 -7.11 19.00
N GLY A 348 -8.61 -7.66 19.23
CA GLY A 348 -8.86 -9.09 19.08
C GLY A 348 -8.87 -9.54 17.62
N GLU A 349 -9.40 -8.69 16.74
CA GLU A 349 -9.57 -8.96 15.30
C GLU A 349 -8.60 -8.16 14.41
N GLU A 350 -7.77 -7.30 15.01
CA GLU A 350 -6.90 -6.35 14.31
C GLU A 350 -7.69 -5.35 13.44
N ARG A 351 -8.85 -4.88 13.92
CA ARG A 351 -9.78 -4.05 13.12
C ARG A 351 -9.97 -2.66 13.68
N LEU A 352 -10.03 -1.66 12.80
CA LEU A 352 -10.68 -0.38 13.10
C LEU A 352 -12.17 -0.52 12.76
N ARG A 353 -13.05 -0.41 13.77
CA ARG A 353 -14.49 -0.37 13.55
C ARG A 353 -14.98 1.07 13.51
N PHE A 354 -15.66 1.40 12.40
CA PHE A 354 -16.29 2.69 12.17
C PHE A 354 -17.61 2.48 11.42
N GLU A 355 -18.73 2.81 12.06
CA GLU A 355 -20.08 2.75 11.47
C GLU A 355 -20.49 4.17 11.07
N TRP A 356 -20.43 4.51 9.78
CA TRP A 356 -20.62 5.88 9.30
C TRP A 356 -21.98 6.50 9.64
N ASP A 357 -23.01 5.69 9.92
CA ASP A 357 -24.35 6.14 10.28
C ASP A 357 -24.54 6.30 11.80
N ARG A 358 -23.59 5.81 12.60
CA ARG A 358 -23.67 5.81 14.07
C ARG A 358 -22.51 6.47 14.76
N ASN A 359 -21.37 6.57 14.11
CA ASN A 359 -20.11 7.00 14.72
C ASN A 359 -19.67 8.39 14.25
N ILE A 360 -20.57 9.16 13.64
CA ILE A 360 -20.34 10.54 13.23
C ILE A 360 -21.54 11.38 13.63
N TYR A 361 -21.28 12.47 14.33
CA TYR A 361 -22.30 13.36 14.84
C TYR A 361 -21.96 14.80 14.49
N GLY A 362 -22.92 15.52 13.93
CA GLY A 362 -22.86 16.97 13.75
C GLY A 362 -23.83 17.64 14.70
N ARG A 363 -23.37 18.65 15.43
CA ARG A 363 -24.19 19.53 16.26
C ARG A 363 -24.49 20.81 15.48
N ASP A 364 -25.77 21.16 15.42
CA ASP A 364 -26.20 22.46 14.91
C ASP A 364 -26.46 23.42 16.07
N ASP A 365 -25.59 24.42 16.23
CA ASP A 365 -25.73 25.50 17.23
C ASP A 365 -26.36 26.76 16.63
N GLY A 366 -26.80 26.72 15.38
CA GLY A 366 -27.34 27.86 14.65
C GLY A 366 -26.29 28.72 13.96
N SER A 367 -24.99 28.48 14.16
CA SER A 367 -23.92 29.23 13.51
C SER A 367 -23.80 28.88 12.03
N ALA A 368 -23.20 29.79 11.24
CA ALA A 368 -22.83 29.49 9.86
C ALA A 368 -21.83 28.32 9.78
N GLN A 369 -20.91 28.22 10.75
CA GLN A 369 -19.90 27.17 10.80
C GLN A 369 -20.51 25.78 10.96
N ALA A 370 -21.54 25.65 11.80
CA ALA A 370 -22.27 24.39 11.95
C ALA A 370 -22.95 23.95 10.66
N ALA A 371 -23.51 24.88 9.89
CA ALA A 371 -24.09 24.59 8.57
C ALA A 371 -23.02 24.17 7.55
N ILE A 372 -21.84 24.81 7.55
CA ILE A 372 -20.69 24.41 6.70
C ILE A 372 -20.27 22.99 7.03
N TYR A 373 -20.12 22.67 8.32
CA TYR A 373 -19.73 21.33 8.77
C TYR A 373 -20.79 20.29 8.45
N ALA A 374 -22.08 20.60 8.57
CA ALA A 374 -23.13 19.69 8.12
C ALA A 374 -23.04 19.36 6.61
N ALA A 375 -22.72 20.36 5.77
CA ALA A 375 -22.44 20.15 4.35
C ALA A 375 -21.21 19.25 4.14
N GLU A 376 -20.11 19.50 4.86
CA GLU A 376 -18.89 18.68 4.75
C GLU A 376 -19.07 17.25 5.26
N LEU A 377 -19.80 17.03 6.35
CA LEU A 377 -20.13 15.70 6.85
C LEU A 377 -20.97 14.92 5.85
N THR A 378 -21.93 15.59 5.19
CA THR A 378 -22.73 14.98 4.12
C THR A 378 -21.85 14.62 2.92
N ARG A 379 -20.88 15.48 2.56
CA ARG A 379 -19.86 15.19 1.54
C ARG A 379 -19.00 14.00 1.92
N PHE A 380 -18.52 13.95 3.16
CA PHE A 380 -17.73 12.83 3.68
C PHE A 380 -18.51 11.52 3.58
N ILE A 381 -19.75 11.48 4.03
CA ILE A 381 -20.60 10.28 3.95
C ILE A 381 -20.75 9.84 2.49
N ARG A 382 -21.10 10.78 1.59
CA ARG A 382 -21.24 10.50 0.15
C ARG A 382 -19.98 9.88 -0.44
N ASP A 383 -18.81 10.44 -0.12
CA ASP A 383 -17.54 9.97 -0.65
C ASP A 383 -17.13 8.64 -0.01
N TYR A 384 -17.42 8.44 1.28
CA TYR A 384 -17.13 7.20 2.00
C TYR A 384 -17.95 6.03 1.47
N VAL A 385 -19.27 6.19 1.32
CA VAL A 385 -20.14 5.15 0.73
C VAL A 385 -19.88 4.94 -0.77
N GLY A 386 -19.17 5.87 -1.40
CA GLY A 386 -18.70 5.81 -2.78
C GLY A 386 -17.34 5.10 -2.97
N ASN A 387 -17.02 4.11 -2.13
CA ASN A 387 -15.73 3.40 -2.07
C ASN A 387 -14.58 4.22 -1.48
N GLY A 388 -14.86 5.06 -0.49
CA GLY A 388 -13.83 5.80 0.22
C GLY A 388 -12.94 4.88 1.07
N GLU A 389 -11.63 5.11 1.01
CA GLU A 389 -10.64 4.50 1.91
C GLU A 389 -10.41 5.46 3.08
N LEU A 390 -10.85 5.08 4.28
CA LEU A 390 -10.72 5.91 5.48
C LEU A 390 -9.27 5.92 5.95
N HIS A 391 -8.67 7.09 6.11
CA HIS A 391 -7.34 7.28 6.69
C HIS A 391 -7.44 8.18 7.94
N ILE A 392 -6.69 7.81 8.97
CA ILE A 392 -6.53 8.60 10.20
C ILE A 392 -5.05 8.94 10.35
N TYR A 393 -4.74 10.21 10.41
CA TYR A 393 -3.38 10.72 10.59
C TYR A 393 -3.22 11.39 11.94
N ASP A 394 -2.02 11.32 12.51
CA ASP A 394 -1.60 12.25 13.56
C ASP A 394 -1.51 13.65 12.95
N ALA A 395 -2.27 14.61 13.50
CA ALA A 395 -2.42 15.94 12.90
C ALA A 395 -1.11 16.74 12.89
N LYS A 396 -0.14 16.41 13.76
CA LYS A 396 1.12 17.13 13.89
C LYS A 396 2.22 16.49 13.04
N SER A 397 2.44 15.19 13.21
CA SER A 397 3.52 14.46 12.54
C SER A 397 3.14 14.02 11.12
N ARG A 398 1.84 13.95 10.82
CA ARG A 398 1.28 13.37 9.59
C ARG A 398 1.62 11.90 9.38
N ASN A 399 2.01 11.21 10.46
CA ASN A 399 2.12 9.76 10.48
C ASN A 399 0.73 9.13 10.37
N LEU A 400 0.61 8.08 9.55
CA LEU A 400 -0.64 7.33 9.41
C LEU A 400 -0.87 6.46 10.65
N LEU A 401 -1.96 6.73 11.38
CA LEU A 401 -2.34 5.97 12.58
C LEU A 401 -3.17 4.74 12.25
N SER A 402 -4.06 4.88 11.27
CA SER A 402 -4.95 3.82 10.81
C SER A 402 -5.39 4.09 9.38
N ARG A 403 -5.68 3.01 8.64
CA ARG A 403 -6.42 3.07 7.40
C ARG A 403 -7.36 1.88 7.27
N VAL A 404 -8.45 2.04 6.54
CA VAL A 404 -9.36 0.96 6.16
C VAL A 404 -9.42 0.91 4.64
N ASP A 405 -9.60 -0.29 4.09
CA ASP A 405 -9.82 -0.44 2.66
C ASP A 405 -11.10 0.25 2.20
N ALA A 406 -11.28 0.34 0.88
CA ALA A 406 -12.43 0.97 0.26
C ALA A 406 -13.72 0.39 0.85
N PHE A 407 -14.56 1.26 1.40
CA PHE A 407 -15.82 0.83 1.98
C PHE A 407 -16.78 0.36 0.88
N ILE A 408 -17.13 -0.92 0.91
CA ILE A 408 -18.11 -1.51 -0.01
C ILE A 408 -19.43 -1.70 0.75
N PRO A 409 -20.43 -0.82 0.56
CA PRO A 409 -21.72 -0.99 1.19
C PRO A 409 -22.38 -2.30 0.75
N THR A 410 -22.92 -3.06 1.70
CA THR A 410 -23.72 -4.26 1.42
C THR A 410 -25.19 -3.98 1.65
N ASN A 411 -26.06 -4.40 0.73
CA ASN A 411 -27.51 -4.13 0.77
C ASN A 411 -27.90 -2.65 0.90
N TYR A 412 -27.03 -1.74 0.45
CA TYR A 412 -27.25 -0.31 0.50
C TYR A 412 -26.88 0.31 -0.86
N TRP A 413 -27.77 1.14 -1.38
CA TRP A 413 -27.53 1.92 -2.60
C TRP A 413 -27.49 3.39 -2.23
N ALA A 414 -26.31 4.00 -2.34
CA ALA A 414 -26.14 5.41 -2.05
C ALA A 414 -26.93 6.26 -3.06
N ASN A 415 -27.87 7.06 -2.57
CA ASN A 415 -28.53 8.07 -3.39
C ASN A 415 -27.64 9.32 -3.47
N HIS A 416 -26.69 9.31 -4.42
CA HIS A 416 -25.76 10.43 -4.61
C HIS A 416 -26.46 11.74 -4.95
N GLU A 417 -27.62 11.71 -5.63
CA GLU A 417 -28.40 12.91 -5.95
C GLU A 417 -28.96 13.54 -4.68
N ALA A 418 -29.63 12.76 -3.83
CA ALA A 418 -30.15 13.25 -2.56
C ALA A 418 -29.03 13.77 -1.62
N LEU A 419 -27.87 13.10 -1.59
CA LEU A 419 -26.72 13.57 -0.82
C LEU A 419 -26.18 14.90 -1.37
N ASN A 420 -26.12 15.07 -2.70
CA ASN A 420 -25.71 16.34 -3.31
C ASN A 420 -26.72 17.45 -3.04
N GLU A 421 -28.03 17.18 -3.11
CA GLU A 421 -29.07 18.15 -2.75
C GLU A 421 -28.94 18.60 -1.28
N GLN A 422 -28.65 17.66 -0.38
CA GLN A 422 -28.44 17.96 1.03
C GLN A 422 -27.17 18.80 1.26
N ILE A 423 -26.08 18.52 0.54
CA ILE A 423 -24.86 19.36 0.56
C ILE A 423 -25.19 20.79 0.10
N MET A 424 -25.91 20.95 -1.00
CA MET A 424 -26.30 22.28 -1.50
C MET A 424 -27.17 23.02 -0.49
N ARG A 425 -28.19 22.35 0.07
CA ARG A 425 -29.07 22.94 1.09
C ARG A 425 -28.29 23.48 2.28
N TRP A 426 -27.34 22.72 2.82
CA TRP A 426 -26.51 23.17 3.94
C TRP A 426 -25.55 24.31 3.55
N THR A 427 -25.05 24.29 2.31
CA THR A 427 -24.20 25.37 1.78
C THR A 427 -24.98 26.68 1.65
N GLU A 428 -26.23 26.63 1.18
CA GLU A 428 -27.14 27.78 1.10
C GLU A 428 -27.50 28.30 2.49
N GLU A 429 -27.81 27.40 3.43
CA GLU A 429 -28.10 27.74 4.83
C GLU A 429 -26.91 28.42 5.50
N ALA A 430 -25.69 27.93 5.28
CA ALA A 430 -24.48 28.59 5.76
C ALA A 430 -24.36 30.02 5.24
N ALA A 431 -24.57 30.23 3.94
CA ALA A 431 -24.54 31.57 3.34
C ALA A 431 -25.62 32.50 3.94
N HIS A 432 -26.83 31.98 4.15
CA HIS A 432 -27.90 32.72 4.80
C HIS A 432 -27.55 33.14 6.24
N ARG A 433 -26.98 32.22 7.03
CA ARG A 433 -26.55 32.51 8.41
C ARG A 433 -25.43 33.54 8.49
N VAL A 434 -24.49 33.54 7.54
CA VAL A 434 -23.46 34.60 7.44
C VAL A 434 -24.10 35.97 7.22
N ILE A 435 -25.06 36.06 6.29
CA ILE A 435 -25.76 37.32 5.98
C ILE A 435 -26.59 37.78 7.18
N ALA A 436 -27.34 36.90 7.82
CA ALA A 436 -28.16 37.21 8.99
C ALA A 436 -27.32 37.78 10.14
N HIS A 437 -26.17 37.16 10.44
CA HIS A 437 -25.28 37.61 11.51
C HIS A 437 -24.65 38.99 11.20
N GLN A 438 -24.28 39.25 9.94
CA GLN A 438 -23.81 40.58 9.50
C GLN A 438 -24.88 41.67 9.63
N HIS A 439 -26.16 41.34 9.47
CA HIS A 439 -27.25 42.28 9.65
C HIS A 439 -27.54 42.60 11.13
N GLU A 440 -27.33 41.64 12.04
CA GLU A 440 -27.45 41.85 13.49
C GLU A 440 -26.33 42.74 14.04
N ASP A 441 -25.08 42.52 13.62
CA ASP A 441 -23.92 43.35 14.03
C ASP A 441 -24.05 44.82 13.58
N VAL A 442 -24.69 45.06 12.43
CA VAL A 442 -24.94 46.42 11.91
C VAL A 442 -26.08 47.12 12.68
N GLN A 443 -27.03 46.36 13.25
CA GLN A 443 -28.13 46.92 14.05
C GLN A 443 -27.73 47.20 15.50
N GLU A 444 -26.83 46.41 16.10
CA GLU A 444 -26.32 46.66 17.46
C GLU A 444 -25.22 47.76 17.50
N GLY A 445 -24.62 48.10 16.36
CA GLY A 445 -23.62 49.17 16.21
C GLY A 445 -24.16 50.57 15.92
N ALA A 446 -25.48 50.77 15.90
CA ALA A 446 -26.09 52.09 15.69
C ALA A 446 -26.32 52.81 17.04
N PRO A 447 -25.77 54.03 17.25
CA PRO A 447 -25.83 54.76 18.52
C PRO A 447 -27.22 55.23 18.94
#